data_AF-A0A084APM1-F1
#
_entry.id   AF-A0A084APM1-F1
#
_cell.length_a   1.000
_cell.length_b   1.000
_cell.length_c   1.000
_cell.angle_alpha   90.00
_cell.angle_beta   90.00
_cell.angle_gamma   90.00
#
_symmetry.space_group_name_H-M   'P 1'
#
loop_
_entity.id
_entity.type
_entity.pdbx_description
1 polymer ?
#
loop_
_entity_poly.entity_id
_entity_poly.type
_entity_poly.pdbx_seq_one_letter_code
_entity_poly.pdbx_strand_id
1 'polypeptide(L)'
;MAIPMQRLGGRALRTGDDDDAEREYDRLRDLARAEAERRNDCFERSRQAYNDGDGAGAKELSNQGKVHDRKMDDYNRQASEFIFRENNAPGRVEADCVDLHGQFVEEAERILEQRIREDQARGQTHLHVIVGKGNHSTGHVQKLKPKVEQLCNELGLRYRTEENAGRIYINLQGGEPLGPGDGGHGHDDGYGGGGGYPGQHGGQQQHHGGQQHHQQPQHGDDMAEVVAKQLPWLLRKLEKHCCAVILDSLMPLIIVTGLPTSGKSTRAQQLYDYLTQRIVDSKYRLHLISDDSLSISRSVYDLSELPAHVRSANASEKNARASLYAAVKRVLSDKDIVILDGLNYIKGWRYQLHCESKAVRTPSCILQVGCSVDRARQVNQKRLQTTGDAQHNDDGTTTAPAEITEPYAAGNWDNLVFRYEEPNPMTRWDSPLFTLIWEDDEDQTKKVFDDLWEAIAGEGRKAVRPNQATVQRSRDTSGDYLYILDRETQDIVKRILEQQGEEGGAEVKVPLSSKGGDNLTVELPPGRKVNLPQLQRLRRAFVGLHRGGIGLEAVGNMAADRLREAFVRYLNDTFEQDE
;
A
#
# COMPACT_ATOMS: atom_id res chain seq x y z
N MET A 1 18.17 34.74 30.26
CA MET A 1 19.38 33.95 30.57
C MET A 1 19.28 32.65 29.80
N ALA A 2 20.19 32.43 28.85
CA ALA A 2 20.20 31.23 28.02
C ALA A 2 20.54 30.03 28.92
N ILE A 3 19.63 29.07 29.00
CA ILE A 3 19.91 27.78 29.63
C ILE A 3 20.96 27.10 28.73
N PRO A 4 22.13 26.72 29.25
CA PRO A 4 23.13 26.03 28.46
C PRO A 4 22.56 24.68 28.02
N MET A 5 22.54 24.43 26.71
CA MET A 5 22.19 23.13 26.15
C MET A 5 23.20 22.11 26.66
N GLN A 6 22.81 21.38 27.70
CA GLN A 6 23.55 20.25 28.22
C GLN A 6 23.58 19.18 27.13
N ARG A 7 24.79 18.77 26.73
CA ARG A 7 25.05 17.56 25.93
C ARG A 7 24.21 16.41 26.49
N LEU A 8 23.24 15.94 25.71
CA LEU A 8 22.46 14.77 26.03
C LEU A 8 23.20 13.53 25.52
N GLY A 9 23.86 12.80 26.43
CA GLY A 9 24.15 11.38 26.26
C GLY A 9 25.38 11.02 25.42
N GLY A 10 25.94 9.83 25.70
CA GLY A 10 27.19 9.33 25.10
C GLY A 10 27.09 8.78 23.67
N ARG A 11 28.26 8.41 23.16
CA ARG A 11 28.72 8.13 21.79
C ARG A 11 27.76 7.35 20.86
N ALA A 12 27.50 7.90 19.67
CA ALA A 12 26.78 7.27 18.56
C ALA A 12 27.65 6.27 17.77
N LEU A 13 28.98 6.43 17.83
CA LEU A 13 29.94 5.53 17.21
C LEU A 13 30.43 4.48 18.24
N ARG A 14 30.65 3.25 17.77
CA ARG A 14 31.16 2.14 18.60
C ARG A 14 32.60 2.38 19.09
N THR A 15 33.38 3.19 18.38
CA THR A 15 34.79 3.48 18.63
C THR A 15 34.96 4.95 18.95
N GLY A 16 35.60 5.24 20.08
CA GLY A 16 35.72 6.57 20.66
C GLY A 16 36.65 7.57 19.96
N ASP A 17 36.86 7.43 18.66
CA ASP A 17 37.95 8.08 17.92
C ASP A 17 37.49 9.13 16.89
N ASP A 18 36.19 9.37 16.71
CA ASP A 18 35.73 10.34 15.71
C ASP A 18 34.61 11.25 16.23
N ASP A 19 34.99 12.14 17.15
CA ASP A 19 34.12 13.19 17.71
C ASP A 19 33.50 14.07 16.61
N ASP A 20 34.05 14.11 15.39
CA ASP A 20 33.57 14.91 14.28
C ASP A 20 32.35 14.28 13.60
N ALA A 21 32.39 12.96 13.41
CA ALA A 21 31.28 12.21 12.84
C ALA A 21 30.07 12.17 13.79
N GLU A 22 30.26 12.08 15.10
CA GLU A 22 29.15 12.18 16.06
C GLU A 22 28.47 13.55 16.02
N ARG A 23 29.26 14.64 15.94
CA ARG A 23 28.71 16.00 15.84
C ARG A 23 27.89 16.19 14.57
N GLU A 24 28.31 15.63 13.45
CA GLU A 24 27.54 15.75 12.21
C GLU A 24 26.25 14.93 12.26
N TYR A 25 26.28 13.71 12.83
CA TYR A 25 25.07 12.92 13.07
C TYR A 25 24.07 13.67 13.97
N ASP A 26 24.53 14.19 15.10
CA ASP A 26 23.69 14.94 16.05
C ASP A 26 23.11 16.19 15.39
N ARG A 27 23.93 16.92 14.63
CA ARG A 27 23.50 18.09 13.85
C ARG A 27 22.38 17.74 12.87
N LEU A 28 22.50 16.65 12.12
CA LEU A 28 21.48 16.21 11.16
C LEU A 28 20.17 15.82 11.88
N ARG A 29 20.26 15.13 13.02
CA ARG A 29 19.09 14.79 13.85
C ARG A 29 18.47 16.02 14.52
N ASP A 30 19.27 17.00 14.93
CA ASP A 30 18.79 18.28 15.46
C ASP A 30 18.06 19.09 14.38
N LEU A 31 18.59 19.14 13.15
CA LEU A 31 17.93 19.76 12.01
C LEU A 31 16.59 19.09 11.69
N ALA A 32 16.53 17.76 11.71
CA ALA A 32 15.28 17.03 11.54
C ALA A 32 14.26 17.38 12.64
N ARG A 33 14.69 17.47 13.91
CA ARG A 33 13.82 17.89 15.03
C ARG A 33 13.31 19.31 14.87
N ALA A 34 14.16 20.25 14.46
CA ALA A 34 13.76 21.63 14.21
C ALA A 34 12.74 21.75 13.06
N GLU A 35 12.89 20.96 11.99
CA GLU A 35 11.91 20.91 10.90
C GLU A 35 10.60 20.24 11.36
N ALA A 36 10.64 19.24 12.24
CA ALA A 36 9.46 18.63 12.82
C ALA A 36 8.66 19.61 13.70
N GLU A 37 9.33 20.45 14.50
CA GLU A 37 8.71 21.52 15.27
C GLU A 37 8.03 22.55 14.37
N ARG A 38 8.73 23.01 13.31
CA ARG A 38 8.18 23.94 12.31
C ARG A 38 6.97 23.36 11.58
N ARG A 39 7.01 22.07 11.24
CA ARG A 39 5.87 21.35 10.65
C ARG A 39 4.67 21.37 11.58
N ASN A 40 4.88 21.06 12.86
CA ASN A 40 3.80 21.02 13.85
C ASN A 40 3.17 22.42 14.03
N ASP A 41 3.97 23.48 14.11
CA ASP A 41 3.50 24.87 14.14
C ASP A 41 2.64 25.21 12.91
N CYS A 42 3.12 24.86 11.71
CA CYS A 42 2.39 25.09 10.47
C CYS A 42 1.04 24.38 10.45
N PHE A 43 0.96 23.14 10.93
CA PHE A 43 -0.29 22.38 10.97
C PHE A 43 -1.25 22.88 12.06
N GLU A 44 -0.74 23.30 13.21
CA GLU A 44 -1.56 23.91 14.26
C GLU A 44 -2.17 25.23 13.77
N ARG A 45 -1.36 26.10 13.17
CA ARG A 45 -1.82 27.37 12.60
C ARG A 45 -2.75 27.16 11.40
N SER A 46 -2.49 26.15 10.58
CA SER A 46 -3.38 25.76 9.47
C SER A 46 -4.76 25.37 9.99
N ARG A 47 -4.82 24.58 11.07
CA ARG A 47 -6.07 24.19 11.73
C ARG A 47 -6.80 25.41 12.31
N GLN A 48 -6.07 26.33 12.92
CA GLN A 48 -6.66 27.58 13.44
C GLN A 48 -7.24 28.45 12.31
N ALA A 49 -6.48 28.70 11.25
CA ALA A 49 -6.95 29.48 10.09
C ALA A 49 -8.21 28.86 9.44
N TYR A 50 -8.28 27.52 9.39
CA TYR A 50 -9.46 26.81 8.90
C TYR A 50 -10.67 27.05 9.79
N ASN A 51 -10.50 26.98 11.12
CA ASN A 51 -11.57 27.25 12.08
C ASN A 51 -12.05 28.71 12.05
N ASP A 52 -11.15 29.65 11.72
CA ASP A 52 -11.45 31.07 11.58
C ASP A 52 -12.11 31.42 10.22
N GLY A 53 -12.34 30.42 9.35
CA GLY A 53 -12.97 30.59 8.04
C GLY A 53 -12.02 31.04 6.92
N ASP A 54 -10.72 31.19 7.20
CA ASP A 54 -9.70 31.49 6.19
C ASP A 54 -9.14 30.20 5.56
N GLY A 55 -9.91 29.66 4.62
CA GLY A 55 -9.52 28.46 3.87
C GLY A 55 -8.28 28.65 3.00
N ALA A 56 -8.00 29.87 2.54
CA ALA A 56 -6.83 30.16 1.71
C ALA A 56 -5.55 30.15 2.56
N GLY A 57 -5.55 30.85 3.69
CA GLY A 57 -4.44 30.83 4.66
C GLY A 57 -4.22 29.44 5.25
N ALA A 58 -5.28 28.70 5.57
CA ALA A 58 -5.19 27.31 6.01
C ALA A 58 -4.48 26.42 4.98
N LYS A 59 -4.81 26.58 3.69
CA LYS A 59 -4.19 25.81 2.60
C LYS A 59 -2.72 26.14 2.43
N GLU A 60 -2.35 27.42 2.52
CA GLU A 60 -0.97 27.86 2.43
C GLU A 60 -0.12 27.29 3.57
N LEU A 61 -0.58 27.42 4.82
CA LEU A 61 0.08 26.86 6.01
C LEU A 61 0.19 25.34 5.94
N SER A 62 -0.83 24.65 5.42
CA SER A 62 -0.76 23.19 5.20
C SER A 62 0.31 22.82 4.17
N ASN A 63 0.43 23.57 3.07
CA ASN A 63 1.47 23.36 2.07
C ASN A 63 2.87 23.63 2.64
N GLN A 64 3.02 24.68 3.46
CA GLN A 64 4.27 24.97 4.18
C GLN A 64 4.64 23.85 5.16
N GLY A 65 3.67 23.33 5.92
CA GLY A 65 3.86 22.17 6.79
C GLY A 65 4.37 20.95 6.02
N LYS A 66 3.82 20.67 4.82
CA LYS A 66 4.33 19.58 3.95
C LYS A 66 5.75 19.81 3.44
N VAL A 67 6.18 21.06 3.26
CA VAL A 67 7.57 21.36 2.89
C VAL A 67 8.50 21.04 4.05
N HIS A 68 8.12 21.41 5.28
CA HIS A 68 8.88 21.08 6.49
C HIS A 68 8.92 19.57 6.75
N ASP A 69 7.83 18.85 6.49
CA ASP A 69 7.76 17.39 6.56
C ASP A 69 8.78 16.73 5.60
N ARG A 70 8.84 17.18 4.35
CA ARG A 70 9.84 16.70 3.37
C ARG A 70 11.27 16.98 3.79
N LYS A 71 11.54 18.14 4.40
CA LYS A 71 12.89 18.51 4.88
C LYS A 71 13.29 17.68 6.10
N MET A 72 12.36 17.46 7.03
CA MET A 72 12.57 16.56 8.17
C MET A 72 12.92 15.15 7.69
N ASP A 73 12.15 14.60 6.74
CA ASP A 73 12.44 13.29 6.14
C ASP A 73 13.82 13.24 5.47
N ASP A 74 14.18 14.30 4.75
CA ASP A 74 15.49 14.41 4.08
C ASP A 74 16.65 14.43 5.10
N TYR A 75 16.53 15.22 6.17
CA TYR A 75 17.55 15.25 7.24
C TYR A 75 17.63 13.93 8.01
N ASN A 76 16.50 13.28 8.30
CA ASN A 76 16.51 11.95 8.93
C ASN A 76 17.19 10.92 8.02
N ARG A 77 16.88 10.95 6.71
CA ARG A 77 17.54 10.09 5.73
C ARG A 77 19.05 10.34 5.68
N GLN A 78 19.48 11.61 5.60
CA GLN A 78 20.91 11.96 5.62
C GLN A 78 21.59 11.47 6.90
N ALA A 79 20.98 11.66 8.07
CA ALA A 79 21.51 11.18 9.35
C ALA A 79 21.65 9.64 9.35
N SER A 80 20.63 8.94 8.86
CA SER A 80 20.57 7.49 8.79
C SER A 80 21.63 6.90 7.83
N GLU A 81 21.78 7.50 6.65
CA GLU A 81 22.79 7.10 5.66
C GLU A 81 24.21 7.38 6.17
N PHE A 82 24.41 8.54 6.81
CA PHE A 82 25.69 8.92 7.39
C PHE A 82 26.13 7.92 8.46
N ILE A 83 25.32 7.70 9.50
CA ILE A 83 25.70 6.82 10.61
C ILE A 83 25.85 5.36 10.16
N PHE A 84 25.00 4.91 9.23
CA PHE A 84 25.13 3.57 8.67
C PHE A 84 26.45 3.40 7.93
N ARG A 85 26.82 4.37 7.09
CA ARG A 85 28.08 4.34 6.34
C ARG A 85 29.29 4.35 7.26
N GLU A 86 29.28 5.20 8.29
CA GLU A 86 30.40 5.28 9.24
C GLU A 86 30.54 4.00 10.07
N ASN A 87 29.43 3.43 10.56
CA ASN A 87 29.44 2.19 11.34
C ASN A 87 29.80 0.96 10.51
N ASN A 88 29.44 0.94 9.23
CA ASN A 88 29.68 -0.20 8.32
C ASN A 88 30.83 0.04 7.33
N ALA A 89 31.69 1.05 7.59
CA ALA A 89 32.84 1.32 6.74
C ALA A 89 33.79 0.11 6.68
N PRO A 90 34.50 -0.12 5.57
CA PRO A 90 35.43 -1.25 5.44
C PRO A 90 36.42 -1.30 6.61
N GLY A 91 36.49 -2.45 7.29
CA GLY A 91 37.35 -2.65 8.47
C GLY A 91 36.72 -2.30 9.82
N ARG A 92 35.50 -1.74 9.87
CA ARG A 92 34.74 -1.52 11.12
C ARG A 92 33.89 -2.73 11.53
N VAL A 93 33.34 -3.42 10.54
CA VAL A 93 32.53 -4.64 10.69
C VAL A 93 33.05 -5.73 9.75
N GLU A 94 32.85 -6.98 10.16
CA GLU A 94 33.15 -8.15 9.35
C GLU A 94 32.17 -8.25 8.17
N ALA A 95 32.52 -9.00 7.12
CA ALA A 95 31.72 -9.07 5.90
C ALA A 95 30.33 -9.68 6.12
N ASP A 96 30.20 -10.59 7.08
CA ASP A 96 28.98 -11.25 7.58
C ASP A 96 28.28 -10.44 8.69
N CYS A 97 28.69 -9.19 8.92
CA CYS A 97 28.14 -8.34 9.97
C CYS A 97 27.52 -7.05 9.42
N VAL A 98 26.44 -6.60 10.05
CA VAL A 98 25.80 -5.31 9.81
C VAL A 98 25.55 -4.59 11.12
N ASP A 99 25.96 -3.32 11.20
CA ASP A 99 25.76 -2.47 12.36
C ASP A 99 24.62 -1.48 12.11
N LEU A 100 23.55 -1.63 12.89
CA LEU A 100 22.34 -0.80 12.87
C LEU A 100 22.29 0.16 14.06
N HIS A 101 23.37 0.29 14.82
CA HIS A 101 23.45 1.24 15.93
C HIS A 101 23.26 2.68 15.43
N GLY A 102 22.49 3.47 16.19
CA GLY A 102 22.15 4.86 15.82
C GLY A 102 20.98 4.99 14.84
N GLN A 103 20.46 3.89 14.30
CA GLN A 103 19.29 3.93 13.43
C GLN A 103 17.98 4.03 14.21
N PHE A 104 17.00 4.70 13.63
CA PHE A 104 15.61 4.59 14.08
C PHE A 104 15.02 3.24 13.63
N VAL A 105 13.90 2.85 14.25
CA VAL A 105 13.32 1.51 14.07
C VAL A 105 13.00 1.24 12.59
N GLU A 106 12.29 2.15 11.94
CA GLU A 106 11.87 2.03 10.55
C GLU A 106 13.07 2.04 9.58
N GLU A 107 14.12 2.79 9.92
CA GLU A 107 15.36 2.84 9.16
C GLU A 107 16.10 1.49 9.24
N ALA A 108 16.22 0.93 10.45
CA ALA A 108 16.89 -0.32 10.72
C ALA A 108 16.17 -1.52 10.08
N GLU A 109 14.84 -1.58 10.16
CA GLU A 109 14.04 -2.63 9.52
C GLU A 109 14.27 -2.69 8.01
N ARG A 110 14.18 -1.53 7.34
CA ARG A 110 14.40 -1.41 5.89
C ARG A 110 15.80 -1.87 5.48
N ILE A 111 16.82 -1.40 6.20
CA ILE A 111 18.22 -1.74 5.92
C ILE A 111 18.47 -3.24 6.13
N LEU A 112 17.96 -3.80 7.24
CA LEU A 112 18.16 -5.21 7.57
C LEU A 112 17.46 -6.13 6.57
N GLU A 113 16.21 -5.83 6.20
CA GLU A 113 15.46 -6.60 5.20
C GLU A 113 16.20 -6.65 3.86
N GLN A 114 16.71 -5.50 3.40
CA GLN A 114 17.52 -5.44 2.18
C GLN A 114 18.79 -6.28 2.32
N ARG A 115 19.50 -6.15 3.45
CA ARG A 115 20.75 -6.87 3.69
C ARG A 115 20.55 -8.39 3.70
N ILE A 116 19.51 -8.87 4.37
CA ILE A 116 19.14 -10.29 4.42
C ILE A 116 18.91 -10.84 3.01
N ARG A 117 18.15 -10.13 2.16
CA ARG A 117 17.88 -10.56 0.79
C ARG A 117 19.14 -10.62 -0.06
N GLU A 118 20.00 -9.63 0.06
CA GLU A 118 21.27 -9.58 -0.67
C GLU A 118 22.20 -10.73 -0.24
N ASP A 119 22.30 -11.00 1.05
CA ASP A 119 23.18 -12.05 1.58
C ASP A 119 22.64 -13.46 1.25
N GLN A 120 21.32 -13.65 1.27
CA GLN A 120 20.68 -14.86 0.74
C GLN A 120 20.98 -15.07 -0.75
N ALA A 121 20.90 -14.00 -1.55
CA ALA A 121 21.22 -14.07 -2.98
C ALA A 121 22.71 -14.38 -3.25
N ARG A 122 23.61 -13.96 -2.35
CA ARG A 122 25.04 -14.29 -2.38
C ARG A 122 25.36 -15.69 -1.83
N GLY A 123 24.37 -16.42 -1.34
CA GLY A 123 24.55 -17.75 -0.76
C GLY A 123 25.16 -17.75 0.65
N GLN A 124 25.14 -16.61 1.35
CA GLN A 124 25.60 -16.53 2.73
C GLN A 124 24.68 -17.36 3.65
N THR A 125 25.27 -18.02 4.64
CA THR A 125 24.55 -18.91 5.55
C THR A 125 24.08 -18.18 6.82
N HIS A 126 24.77 -17.12 7.22
CA HIS A 126 24.54 -16.40 8.46
C HIS A 126 24.74 -14.89 8.29
N LEU A 127 24.14 -14.13 9.21
CA LEU A 127 24.28 -12.67 9.32
C LEU A 127 24.33 -12.27 10.80
N HIS A 128 25.32 -11.46 11.17
CA HIS A 128 25.48 -10.89 12.50
C HIS A 128 24.99 -9.44 12.54
N VAL A 129 23.92 -9.19 13.29
CA VAL A 129 23.32 -7.85 13.39
C VAL A 129 23.69 -7.20 14.72
N ILE A 130 24.28 -6.01 14.68
CA ILE A 130 24.55 -5.19 15.86
C ILE A 130 23.41 -4.17 16.00
N VAL A 131 22.66 -4.24 17.10
CA VAL A 131 21.51 -3.36 17.40
C VAL A 131 21.81 -2.36 18.54
N GLY A 132 23.02 -2.44 19.11
CA GLY A 132 23.46 -1.62 20.25
C GLY A 132 22.84 -2.02 21.58
N LYS A 133 23.41 -1.56 22.70
CA LYS A 133 22.96 -1.95 24.06
C LYS A 133 21.76 -1.15 24.60
N GLY A 134 21.26 -0.16 23.85
CA GLY A 134 20.13 0.67 24.27
C GLY A 134 20.48 1.81 25.24
N ASN A 135 21.74 1.96 25.65
CA ASN A 135 22.22 2.97 26.61
C ASN A 135 21.94 4.44 26.23
N HIS A 136 21.56 4.71 24.97
CA HIS A 136 21.39 6.06 24.41
C HIS A 136 19.98 6.32 23.87
N SER A 137 19.09 5.33 23.95
CA SER A 137 17.69 5.48 23.59
C SER A 137 16.93 6.23 24.69
N THR A 138 15.87 6.97 24.35
CA THR A 138 15.00 7.62 25.35
C THR A 138 14.47 6.57 26.33
N GLY A 139 14.94 6.63 27.58
CA GLY A 139 14.58 5.68 28.64
C GLY A 139 15.48 4.44 28.79
N HIS A 140 16.65 4.38 28.13
CA HIS A 140 17.57 3.22 28.13
C HIS A 140 16.93 1.91 27.61
N VAL A 141 15.90 2.02 26.76
CA VAL A 141 15.17 0.88 26.19
C VAL A 141 15.75 0.48 24.83
N GLN A 142 16.23 -0.76 24.70
CA GLN A 142 16.71 -1.30 23.43
C GLN A 142 15.54 -1.52 22.44
N LYS A 143 15.14 -0.47 21.71
CA LYS A 143 13.99 -0.50 20.76
C LYS A 143 14.25 -1.31 19.50
N LEU A 144 15.50 -1.45 19.08
CA LEU A 144 15.88 -2.13 17.83
C LEU A 144 15.84 -3.66 17.95
N LYS A 145 16.28 -4.24 19.08
CA LYS A 145 16.29 -5.70 19.30
C LYS A 145 14.93 -6.38 19.05
N PRO A 146 13.82 -5.98 19.70
CA PRO A 146 12.53 -6.65 19.50
C PRO A 146 12.03 -6.54 18.05
N LYS A 147 12.46 -5.53 17.31
CA LYS A 147 12.08 -5.29 15.91
C LYS A 147 12.87 -6.15 14.94
N VAL A 148 14.17 -6.30 15.16
CA VAL A 148 14.98 -7.27 14.42
C VAL A 148 14.50 -8.70 14.66
N GLU A 149 14.15 -9.05 15.90
CA GLU A 149 13.55 -10.35 16.24
C GLU A 149 12.21 -10.57 15.52
N GLN A 150 11.35 -9.55 15.50
CA GLN A 150 10.08 -9.60 14.76
C GLN A 150 10.32 -9.85 13.26
N LEU A 151 11.23 -9.11 12.63
CA LEU A 151 11.55 -9.27 11.21
C LEU A 151 12.08 -10.67 10.87
N CYS A 152 12.95 -11.23 11.73
CA CYS A 152 13.44 -12.60 11.55
C CYS A 152 12.29 -13.62 11.55
N ASN A 153 11.34 -13.48 12.49
CA ASN A 153 10.17 -14.35 12.57
C ASN A 153 9.26 -14.22 11.33
N GLU A 154 9.06 -13.00 10.82
CA GLU A 154 8.27 -12.75 9.61
C GLU A 154 8.89 -13.37 8.35
N LEU A 155 10.22 -13.40 8.29
CA LEU A 155 10.98 -14.01 7.19
C LEU A 155 11.21 -15.52 7.39
N GLY A 156 10.72 -16.11 8.49
CA GLY A 156 10.91 -17.53 8.80
C GLY A 156 12.36 -17.90 9.13
N LEU A 157 13.18 -16.93 9.55
CA LEU A 157 14.58 -17.11 9.89
C LEU A 157 14.75 -17.41 11.37
N ARG A 158 15.63 -18.37 11.70
CA ARG A 158 16.01 -18.63 13.09
C ARG A 158 17.10 -17.66 13.51
N TYR A 159 17.04 -17.22 14.76
CA TYR A 159 18.03 -16.31 15.33
C TYR A 159 18.39 -16.66 16.78
N ARG A 160 19.57 -16.23 17.22
CA ARG A 160 20.04 -16.31 18.60
C ARG A 160 20.49 -14.93 19.05
N THR A 161 20.16 -14.55 20.27
CA THR A 161 20.55 -13.26 20.85
C THR A 161 21.59 -13.46 21.93
N GLU A 162 22.62 -12.63 21.96
CA GLU A 162 23.55 -12.58 23.08
C GLU A 162 23.03 -11.59 24.14
N GLU A 163 22.83 -12.04 25.37
CA GLU A 163 22.13 -11.29 26.42
C GLU A 163 22.80 -9.95 26.80
N ASN A 164 24.10 -9.74 26.49
CA ASN A 164 24.86 -8.57 26.98
C ASN A 164 25.62 -7.75 25.92
N ALA A 165 25.57 -8.15 24.63
CA ALA A 165 26.39 -7.54 23.58
C ALA A 165 25.63 -6.62 22.61
N GLY A 166 24.29 -6.66 22.60
CA GLY A 166 23.51 -5.96 21.58
C GLY A 166 23.73 -6.54 20.18
N ARG A 167 23.92 -7.86 20.09
CA ARG A 167 24.17 -8.62 18.86
C ARG A 167 23.13 -9.73 18.68
N ILE A 168 22.73 -9.95 17.44
CA ILE A 168 21.76 -10.97 17.02
C ILE A 168 22.39 -11.78 15.89
N TYR A 169 22.41 -13.09 16.04
CA TYR A 169 22.94 -14.06 15.09
C TYR A 169 21.77 -14.63 14.31
N ILE A 170 21.74 -14.44 12.99
CA ILE A 170 20.64 -14.88 12.12
C ILE A 170 21.14 -15.97 11.20
N ASN A 171 20.42 -17.09 11.12
CA ASN A 171 20.63 -18.11 10.10
C ASN A 171 19.77 -17.78 8.87
N LEU A 172 20.41 -17.52 7.73
CA LEU A 172 19.76 -17.09 6.49
C LEU A 172 19.12 -18.25 5.71
N GLN A 173 19.41 -19.50 6.08
CA GLN A 173 18.90 -20.73 5.46
C GLN A 173 17.80 -21.42 6.29
N GLY A 174 17.41 -20.86 7.42
CA GLY A 174 16.37 -21.42 8.31
C GLY A 174 16.84 -22.55 9.24
N GLY A 175 18.14 -22.85 9.25
CA GLY A 175 18.78 -23.78 10.19
C GLY A 175 19.10 -23.15 11.56
N GLU A 176 19.76 -23.88 12.46
CA GLU A 176 20.16 -23.32 13.77
C GLU A 176 21.16 -22.15 13.62
N PRO A 177 21.05 -21.07 14.43
CA PRO A 177 21.96 -19.93 14.36
C PRO A 177 23.35 -20.30 14.87
N LEU A 178 24.40 -20.01 14.08
CA LEU A 178 25.79 -20.22 14.48
C LEU A 178 26.21 -19.14 15.49
N GLY A 179 26.70 -19.54 16.65
CA GLY A 179 27.24 -18.63 17.66
C GLY A 179 28.74 -18.38 17.49
N PRO A 180 29.32 -17.40 18.21
CA PRO A 180 30.76 -17.20 18.22
C PRO A 180 31.44 -18.41 18.86
N GLY A 181 32.19 -19.18 18.04
CA GLY A 181 32.89 -20.39 18.45
C GLY A 181 32.52 -21.67 17.68
N ASP A 182 31.44 -21.67 16.90
CA ASP A 182 30.99 -22.85 16.13
C ASP A 182 31.63 -22.96 14.72
N GLY A 183 32.63 -22.13 14.43
CA GLY A 183 33.45 -22.19 13.21
C GLY A 183 34.43 -23.37 13.24
N GLY A 184 33.91 -24.59 13.22
CA GLY A 184 34.70 -25.80 13.05
C GLY A 184 35.35 -25.82 11.67
N HIS A 185 36.68 -25.95 11.65
CA HIS A 185 37.53 -26.21 10.51
C HIS A 185 36.85 -27.12 9.46
N GLY A 186 36.53 -26.55 8.31
CA GLY A 186 36.33 -27.33 7.09
C GLY A 186 37.65 -28.00 6.74
N HIS A 187 37.74 -29.29 7.00
CA HIS A 187 38.69 -30.19 6.33
C HIS A 187 38.45 -30.06 4.83
N ASP A 188 39.39 -29.45 4.12
CA ASP A 188 39.53 -29.60 2.67
C ASP A 188 40.90 -30.24 2.42
N ASP A 189 40.85 -31.52 2.07
CA ASP A 189 42.00 -32.31 1.66
C ASP A 189 42.55 -31.75 0.35
N GLY A 190 43.85 -31.49 0.33
CA GLY A 190 44.52 -30.76 -0.73
C GLY A 190 44.72 -31.52 -2.04
N TYR A 191 44.75 -30.75 -3.13
CA TYR A 191 45.49 -30.92 -4.39
C TYR A 191 45.34 -29.54 -5.08
N GLY A 192 46.32 -28.76 -5.56
CA GLY A 192 47.73 -28.94 -5.89
C GLY A 192 48.01 -28.06 -7.13
N GLY A 193 48.90 -27.05 -7.02
CA GLY A 193 49.49 -26.28 -8.12
C GLY A 193 48.69 -25.06 -8.61
N GLY A 194 49.22 -23.88 -8.90
CA GLY A 194 50.59 -23.39 -9.06
C GLY A 194 50.60 -22.29 -10.13
N GLY A 195 51.25 -21.15 -9.90
CA GLY A 195 51.76 -20.27 -10.98
C GLY A 195 51.25 -18.81 -11.06
N GLY A 196 52.06 -17.87 -10.53
CA GLY A 196 52.73 -16.78 -11.29
C GLY A 196 51.96 -15.62 -11.97
N TYR A 197 51.94 -14.45 -11.29
CA TYR A 197 52.49 -13.12 -11.69
C TYR A 197 52.08 -12.39 -13.02
N PRO A 198 52.30 -11.05 -13.15
CA PRO A 198 51.23 -10.04 -13.25
C PRO A 198 51.28 -9.15 -14.53
N GLY A 199 50.34 -8.21 -14.69
CA GLY A 199 50.39 -7.19 -15.74
C GLY A 199 49.65 -5.89 -15.37
N GLN A 200 50.24 -4.76 -15.74
CA GLN A 200 50.12 -3.41 -15.17
C GLN A 200 49.86 -2.37 -16.29
N HIS A 201 49.33 -1.18 -15.92
CA HIS A 201 49.29 0.10 -16.68
C HIS A 201 48.37 0.16 -17.92
N GLY A 202 47.78 1.27 -18.38
CA GLY A 202 47.80 2.73 -18.13
C GLY A 202 46.90 3.34 -19.24
N GLY A 203 46.12 4.41 -19.09
CA GLY A 203 46.52 5.81 -19.05
C GLY A 203 45.85 6.64 -20.21
N GLN A 204 45.43 7.87 -19.88
CA GLN A 204 45.25 9.08 -20.73
C GLN A 204 44.01 9.32 -21.63
N GLN A 205 43.05 10.10 -21.10
CA GLN A 205 42.71 11.53 -21.31
C GLN A 205 42.90 12.31 -22.66
N GLN A 206 41.91 13.22 -22.91
CA GLN A 206 41.90 14.53 -23.65
C GLN A 206 41.69 14.52 -25.19
N HIS A 207 41.05 15.49 -25.89
CA HIS A 207 40.30 16.75 -25.63
C HIS A 207 39.56 17.21 -26.93
N HIS A 208 38.49 18.02 -26.75
CA HIS A 208 37.97 19.16 -27.55
C HIS A 208 37.69 19.14 -29.08
N GLY A 209 36.54 19.73 -29.44
CA GLY A 209 36.42 20.61 -30.62
C GLY A 209 35.01 20.71 -31.21
N GLY A 210 34.28 21.80 -30.93
CA GLY A 210 33.01 22.12 -31.59
C GLY A 210 33.17 23.14 -32.72
N GLN A 211 32.16 23.27 -33.60
CA GLN A 211 31.81 24.52 -34.28
C GLN A 211 30.46 24.45 -35.02
N GLN A 212 29.84 25.63 -35.16
CA GLN A 212 28.47 25.95 -35.55
C GLN A 212 28.30 26.35 -37.04
N HIS A 213 27.02 26.54 -37.41
CA HIS A 213 26.41 27.46 -38.40
C HIS A 213 26.02 26.94 -39.80
N HIS A 214 24.71 26.89 -40.09
CA HIS A 214 23.99 27.95 -40.84
C HIS A 214 22.44 27.76 -40.84
N GLN A 215 21.71 28.87 -40.68
CA GLN A 215 20.29 29.06 -41.01
C GLN A 215 20.15 29.34 -42.53
N GLN A 216 19.02 29.14 -43.21
CA GLN A 216 17.84 30.05 -43.27
C GLN A 216 16.75 29.47 -44.25
N PRO A 217 15.60 30.12 -44.54
CA PRO A 217 14.27 29.82 -43.98
C PRO A 217 13.20 29.43 -45.03
N GLN A 218 12.00 28.98 -44.61
CA GLN A 218 10.76 29.23 -45.38
C GLN A 218 9.49 29.10 -44.53
N HIS A 219 8.61 30.10 -44.68
CA HIS A 219 7.29 30.26 -44.07
C HIS A 219 6.21 29.56 -44.92
N GLY A 220 5.15 29.07 -44.25
CA GLY A 220 3.79 28.99 -44.81
C GLY A 220 3.05 27.67 -44.52
N ASP A 221 2.15 27.64 -43.53
CA ASP A 221 0.70 27.47 -43.74
C ASP A 221 -0.07 27.20 -42.44
N ASP A 222 -0.91 28.18 -42.09
CA ASP A 222 -1.54 28.43 -40.77
C ASP A 222 -2.90 27.73 -40.56
N MET A 223 -3.15 26.57 -41.20
CA MET A 223 -4.47 25.90 -41.12
C MET A 223 -4.45 24.51 -40.45
N ALA A 224 -3.28 23.89 -40.28
CA ALA A 224 -3.17 22.59 -39.61
C ALA A 224 -3.22 22.69 -38.07
N GLU A 225 -2.73 23.80 -37.50
CA GLU A 225 -2.62 23.96 -36.04
C GLU A 225 -3.99 24.20 -35.37
N VAL A 226 -4.97 24.75 -36.12
CA VAL A 226 -6.33 25.00 -35.62
C VAL A 226 -7.15 23.70 -35.55
N VAL A 227 -6.96 22.78 -36.49
CA VAL A 227 -7.63 21.47 -36.51
C VAL A 227 -7.08 20.57 -35.39
N ALA A 228 -5.76 20.57 -35.18
CA ALA A 228 -5.10 19.79 -34.12
C ALA A 228 -5.51 20.22 -32.70
N LYS A 229 -5.85 21.50 -32.48
CA LYS A 229 -6.29 22.00 -31.15
C LYS A 229 -7.76 21.69 -30.83
N GLN A 230 -8.62 21.54 -31.84
CA GLN A 230 -10.06 21.33 -31.65
C GLN A 230 -10.46 19.84 -31.67
N LEU A 231 -9.67 18.98 -32.31
CA LEU A 231 -9.95 17.55 -32.43
C LEU A 231 -10.02 16.79 -31.09
N PRO A 232 -9.16 17.06 -30.08
CA PRO A 232 -9.24 16.37 -28.78
C PRO A 232 -10.52 16.71 -28.00
N TRP A 233 -11.07 17.91 -28.22
CA TRP A 233 -12.32 18.34 -27.58
C TRP A 233 -13.54 17.71 -28.25
N LEU A 234 -13.53 17.57 -29.57
CA LEU A 234 -14.59 16.89 -30.32
C LEU A 234 -14.61 15.37 -30.03
N LEU A 235 -13.43 14.75 -29.96
CA LEU A 235 -13.29 13.32 -29.63
C LEU A 235 -13.74 13.01 -28.18
N ARG A 236 -13.42 13.89 -27.21
CA ARG A 236 -13.94 13.78 -25.83
C ARG A 236 -15.47 13.91 -25.72
N LYS A 237 -16.10 14.59 -26.67
CA LYS A 237 -17.56 14.78 -26.73
C LYS A 237 -18.26 13.59 -27.42
N LEU A 238 -17.57 12.93 -28.35
CA LEU A 238 -18.05 11.72 -29.04
C LEU A 238 -17.80 10.44 -28.23
N GLU A 239 -16.72 10.35 -27.44
CA GLU A 239 -16.49 9.25 -26.48
C GLU A 239 -17.59 9.14 -25.41
N LYS A 240 -18.32 10.23 -25.12
CA LYS A 240 -19.43 10.21 -24.16
C LYS A 240 -20.71 9.55 -24.68
N HIS A 241 -20.82 9.25 -25.97
CA HIS A 241 -22.07 8.77 -26.57
C HIS A 241 -22.01 7.40 -27.25
N CYS A 242 -20.85 6.72 -27.30
CA CYS A 242 -20.71 5.42 -27.97
C CYS A 242 -20.48 4.21 -27.05
N CYS A 243 -20.48 4.37 -25.74
CA CYS A 243 -20.39 3.25 -24.79
C CYS A 243 -21.71 3.06 -24.03
N ALA A 244 -22.80 2.86 -24.78
CA ALA A 244 -23.90 2.08 -24.25
C ALA A 244 -23.57 0.59 -24.45
N VAL A 245 -23.93 -0.25 -23.48
CA VAL A 245 -23.83 -1.73 -23.47
C VAL A 245 -22.52 -2.33 -22.90
N ILE A 246 -22.18 -1.98 -21.65
CA ILE A 246 -21.92 -2.96 -20.56
C ILE A 246 -22.41 -2.29 -19.25
N LEU A 247 -23.72 -2.35 -19.01
CA LEU A 247 -24.29 -2.08 -17.69
C LEU A 247 -24.45 -3.44 -17.01
N ASP A 248 -23.66 -3.69 -15.96
CA ASP A 248 -23.84 -4.70 -14.89
C ASP A 248 -22.46 -5.02 -14.30
N SER A 249 -22.10 -4.91 -13.02
CA SER A 249 -22.68 -4.49 -11.74
C SER A 249 -21.46 -4.28 -10.83
N LEU A 250 -21.30 -3.14 -10.16
CA LEU A 250 -20.19 -2.93 -9.22
C LEU A 250 -20.77 -2.25 -7.97
N MET A 251 -20.77 -2.93 -6.82
CA MET A 251 -21.71 -2.67 -5.71
C MET A 251 -21.04 -2.77 -4.33
N PRO A 252 -21.46 -1.98 -3.32
CA PRO A 252 -20.56 -1.16 -2.51
C PRO A 252 -20.26 -1.66 -1.10
N LEU A 253 -19.07 -1.37 -0.59
CA LEU A 253 -18.73 -1.45 0.83
C LEU A 253 -19.04 -0.11 1.54
N ILE A 254 -19.95 -0.10 2.49
CA ILE A 254 -20.31 1.07 3.30
C ILE A 254 -19.65 0.94 4.67
N ILE A 255 -18.70 1.83 4.97
CA ILE A 255 -17.92 1.79 6.21
C ILE A 255 -18.51 2.82 7.18
N VAL A 256 -19.18 2.37 8.23
CA VAL A 256 -19.71 3.25 9.27
C VAL A 256 -18.60 3.61 10.25
N THR A 257 -18.46 4.87 10.65
CA THR A 257 -17.44 5.28 11.63
C THR A 257 -17.96 6.37 12.56
N GLY A 258 -17.39 6.49 13.75
CA GLY A 258 -17.78 7.45 14.76
C GLY A 258 -17.25 7.08 16.13
N LEU A 259 -17.44 7.98 17.11
CA LEU A 259 -17.03 7.76 18.49
C LEU A 259 -17.65 6.47 19.08
N PRO A 260 -17.05 5.87 20.13
CA PRO A 260 -17.77 4.88 20.93
C PRO A 260 -19.10 5.46 21.40
N THR A 261 -20.15 4.64 21.40
CA THR A 261 -21.52 5.05 21.80
C THR A 261 -22.13 6.27 21.09
N SER A 262 -21.68 6.61 19.87
CA SER A 262 -22.21 7.73 19.07
C SER A 262 -23.51 7.46 18.30
N GLY A 263 -24.10 6.26 18.42
CA GLY A 263 -25.31 5.89 17.65
C GLY A 263 -25.04 5.23 16.29
N LYS A 264 -23.80 4.77 16.04
CA LYS A 264 -23.42 4.04 14.81
C LYS A 264 -24.39 2.92 14.44
N SER A 265 -24.62 1.99 15.36
CA SER A 265 -25.52 0.84 15.14
C SER A 265 -26.96 1.27 14.86
N THR A 266 -27.44 2.34 15.49
CA THR A 266 -28.76 2.91 15.20
C THR A 266 -28.84 3.43 13.77
N ARG A 267 -27.86 4.23 13.33
CA ARG A 267 -27.83 4.76 11.95
C ARG A 267 -27.56 3.66 10.92
N ALA A 268 -26.76 2.65 11.26
CA ALA A 268 -26.51 1.49 10.41
C ALA A 268 -27.77 0.65 10.21
N GLN A 269 -28.57 0.44 11.26
CA GLN A 269 -29.85 -0.25 11.16
C GLN A 269 -30.86 0.55 10.34
N GLN A 270 -30.98 1.86 10.58
CA GLN A 270 -31.82 2.74 9.75
C GLN A 270 -31.44 2.67 8.26
N LEU A 271 -30.14 2.65 7.95
CA LEU A 271 -29.65 2.50 6.58
C LEU A 271 -29.97 1.11 6.03
N TYR A 272 -29.83 0.05 6.84
CA TYR A 272 -30.19 -1.31 6.45
C TYR A 272 -31.66 -1.42 6.08
N ASP A 273 -32.55 -0.84 6.90
CA ASP A 273 -33.99 -0.85 6.67
C ASP A 273 -34.37 -0.05 5.41
N TYR A 274 -33.77 1.14 5.24
CA TYR A 274 -33.93 1.97 4.04
C TYR A 274 -33.48 1.22 2.77
N LEU A 275 -32.29 0.60 2.80
CA LEU A 275 -31.77 -0.14 1.65
C LEU A 275 -32.58 -1.40 1.37
N THR A 276 -33.06 -2.09 2.41
CA THR A 276 -33.93 -3.27 2.26
C THR A 276 -35.18 -2.94 1.45
N GLN A 277 -35.80 -1.78 1.67
CA GLN A 277 -36.94 -1.31 0.90
C GLN A 277 -36.57 -0.93 -0.54
N ARG A 278 -35.39 -0.32 -0.74
CA ARG A 278 -34.89 0.09 -2.07
C ARG A 278 -34.50 -1.10 -2.96
N ILE A 279 -34.02 -2.19 -2.38
CA ILE A 279 -33.45 -3.32 -3.13
C ILE A 279 -34.45 -4.42 -3.50
N VAL A 280 -35.72 -4.32 -3.08
CA VAL A 280 -36.75 -5.37 -3.29
C VAL A 280 -36.87 -5.82 -4.75
N ASP A 281 -36.82 -4.88 -5.70
CA ASP A 281 -36.91 -5.17 -7.13
C ASP A 281 -35.54 -5.19 -7.82
N SER A 282 -34.47 -5.32 -7.03
CA SER A 282 -33.09 -5.24 -7.51
C SER A 282 -32.38 -6.59 -7.36
N LYS A 283 -31.28 -6.78 -8.10
CA LYS A 283 -30.44 -7.99 -8.01
C LYS A 283 -29.49 -8.04 -6.80
N TYR A 284 -29.59 -7.08 -5.88
CA TYR A 284 -28.64 -6.86 -4.80
C TYR A 284 -29.02 -7.70 -3.56
N ARG A 285 -28.00 -8.19 -2.86
CA ARG A 285 -28.14 -8.73 -1.49
C ARG A 285 -27.56 -7.72 -0.50
N LEU A 286 -28.12 -7.66 0.71
CA LEU A 286 -27.70 -6.71 1.73
C LEU A 286 -27.20 -7.45 2.98
N HIS A 287 -26.01 -7.06 3.44
CA HIS A 287 -25.37 -7.62 4.63
C HIS A 287 -25.05 -6.51 5.62
N LEU A 288 -25.38 -6.73 6.88
CA LEU A 288 -24.96 -5.89 8.01
C LEU A 288 -23.97 -6.70 8.86
N ILE A 289 -22.73 -6.24 8.92
CA ILE A 289 -21.65 -6.86 9.69
C ILE A 289 -21.25 -5.88 10.78
N SER A 290 -21.26 -6.35 12.03
CA SER A 290 -20.83 -5.59 13.20
C SER A 290 -20.01 -6.44 14.16
N ASP A 291 -19.36 -5.78 15.13
CA ASP A 291 -18.72 -6.47 16.26
C ASP A 291 -19.71 -7.42 16.96
N ASP A 292 -20.93 -6.95 17.20
CA ASP A 292 -21.97 -7.68 17.89
C ASP A 292 -22.43 -8.91 17.07
N SER A 293 -22.56 -8.77 15.74
CA SER A 293 -22.90 -9.88 14.83
C SER A 293 -21.84 -11.00 14.82
N LEU A 294 -20.60 -10.66 15.16
CA LEU A 294 -19.47 -11.59 15.24
C LEU A 294 -19.15 -12.00 16.69
N SER A 295 -19.98 -11.60 17.66
CA SER A 295 -19.77 -11.86 19.09
C SER A 295 -18.41 -11.35 19.61
N ILE A 296 -17.95 -10.20 19.10
CA ILE A 296 -16.72 -9.54 19.54
C ILE A 296 -17.07 -8.60 20.70
N SER A 297 -16.63 -8.94 21.91
CA SER A 297 -16.83 -8.10 23.10
C SER A 297 -16.10 -6.76 23.00
N ARG A 298 -16.69 -5.71 23.58
CA ARG A 298 -16.08 -4.36 23.65
C ARG A 298 -14.82 -4.32 24.50
N SER A 299 -14.63 -5.28 25.40
CA SER A 299 -13.39 -5.48 26.17
C SER A 299 -12.15 -5.71 25.29
N VAL A 300 -12.33 -6.19 24.05
CA VAL A 300 -11.23 -6.42 23.10
C VAL A 300 -10.48 -5.14 22.73
N TYR A 301 -11.12 -3.98 22.89
CA TYR A 301 -10.52 -2.66 22.68
C TYR A 301 -9.81 -2.12 23.93
N ASP A 302 -9.98 -2.75 25.08
CA ASP A 302 -9.29 -2.37 26.30
C ASP A 302 -7.83 -2.83 26.23
N LEU A 303 -6.91 -1.87 26.16
CA LEU A 303 -5.48 -2.13 26.10
C LEU A 303 -4.82 -2.14 27.49
N SER A 304 -5.60 -1.88 28.55
CA SER A 304 -5.10 -1.88 29.93
C SER A 304 -5.07 -3.29 30.53
N GLU A 305 -5.94 -4.19 30.07
CA GLU A 305 -6.00 -5.58 30.51
C GLU A 305 -5.29 -6.51 29.52
N LEU A 306 -4.05 -6.88 29.84
CA LEU A 306 -3.27 -7.84 29.05
C LEU A 306 -3.22 -9.19 29.76
N PRO A 307 -3.76 -10.27 29.18
CA PRO A 307 -3.44 -11.61 29.65
C PRO A 307 -1.93 -11.84 29.53
N ALA A 308 -1.32 -12.42 30.56
CA ALA A 308 0.14 -12.48 30.74
C ALA A 308 0.95 -13.12 29.57
N HIS A 309 0.27 -13.79 28.64
CA HIS A 309 0.86 -14.51 27.49
C HIS A 309 0.67 -13.80 26.14
N VAL A 310 0.09 -12.59 26.14
CA VAL A 310 -0.21 -11.86 24.89
C VAL A 310 0.99 -11.03 24.44
N ARG A 311 1.45 -11.29 23.21
CA ARG A 311 2.68 -10.72 22.60
C ARG A 311 2.63 -9.21 22.30
N SER A 312 1.47 -8.57 22.41
CA SER A 312 1.29 -7.13 22.16
C SER A 312 0.03 -6.63 22.86
N ALA A 313 0.09 -5.39 23.40
CA ALA A 313 -1.07 -4.67 23.92
C ALA A 313 -2.26 -4.68 22.96
N ASN A 314 -1.99 -4.64 21.65
CA ASN A 314 -3.02 -4.48 20.61
C ASN A 314 -3.44 -5.81 19.96
N ALA A 315 -3.02 -6.97 20.48
CA ALA A 315 -3.27 -8.26 19.82
C ALA A 315 -4.77 -8.60 19.77
N SER A 316 -5.49 -8.28 20.85
CA SER A 316 -6.95 -8.41 20.96
C SER A 316 -7.65 -7.61 19.84
N GLU A 317 -7.39 -6.31 19.76
CA GLU A 317 -7.92 -5.42 18.73
C GLU A 317 -7.53 -5.86 17.30
N LYS A 318 -6.30 -6.33 17.10
CA LYS A 318 -5.83 -6.86 15.81
C LYS A 318 -6.65 -8.09 15.40
N ASN A 319 -6.94 -8.99 16.34
CA ASN A 319 -7.74 -10.19 16.08
C ASN A 319 -9.20 -9.85 15.78
N ALA A 320 -9.79 -8.86 16.46
CA ALA A 320 -11.12 -8.36 16.12
C ALA A 320 -11.16 -7.79 14.70
N ARG A 321 -10.19 -6.94 14.33
CA ARG A 321 -10.08 -6.40 12.96
C ARG A 321 -9.90 -7.50 11.92
N ALA A 322 -9.08 -8.52 12.20
CA ALA A 322 -8.91 -9.66 11.30
C ALA A 322 -10.23 -10.45 11.11
N SER A 323 -11.02 -10.59 12.17
CA SER A 323 -12.32 -11.27 12.13
C SER A 323 -13.34 -10.48 11.32
N LEU A 324 -13.46 -9.17 11.54
CA LEU A 324 -14.30 -8.26 10.74
C LEU A 324 -13.86 -8.26 9.28
N TYR A 325 -12.55 -8.16 9.02
CA TYR A 325 -11.99 -8.20 7.67
C TYR A 325 -12.37 -9.49 6.93
N ALA A 326 -12.22 -10.64 7.60
CA ALA A 326 -12.59 -11.93 7.03
C ALA A 326 -14.11 -12.03 6.77
N ALA A 327 -14.94 -11.49 7.67
CA ALA A 327 -16.38 -11.47 7.49
C ALA A 327 -16.79 -10.63 6.26
N VAL A 328 -16.28 -9.41 6.15
CA VAL A 328 -16.52 -8.54 4.98
C VAL A 328 -16.04 -9.22 3.71
N LYS A 329 -14.80 -9.71 3.69
CA LYS A 329 -14.18 -10.34 2.52
C LYS A 329 -14.95 -11.55 1.99
N ARG A 330 -15.61 -12.33 2.87
CA ARG A 330 -16.40 -13.50 2.47
C ARG A 330 -17.66 -13.15 1.68
N VAL A 331 -18.26 -12.00 1.97
CA VAL A 331 -19.54 -11.58 1.36
C VAL A 331 -19.36 -10.51 0.30
N LEU A 332 -18.23 -9.79 0.32
CA LEU A 332 -17.98 -8.68 -0.59
C LEU A 332 -17.88 -9.18 -2.03
N SER A 333 -18.87 -8.83 -2.84
CA SER A 333 -18.95 -9.23 -4.25
C SER A 333 -19.57 -8.10 -5.10
N ASP A 334 -19.69 -8.35 -6.39
CA ASP A 334 -20.36 -7.46 -7.33
C ASP A 334 -21.89 -7.45 -7.21
N LYS A 335 -22.47 -8.28 -6.33
CA LYS A 335 -23.92 -8.45 -6.09
C LYS A 335 -24.35 -8.16 -4.65
N ASP A 336 -23.41 -7.86 -3.77
CA ASP A 336 -23.64 -7.76 -2.33
C ASP A 336 -23.29 -6.33 -1.86
N ILE A 337 -24.26 -5.64 -1.25
CA ILE A 337 -24.04 -4.40 -0.48
C ILE A 337 -23.66 -4.81 0.94
N VAL A 338 -22.55 -4.28 1.44
CA VAL A 338 -22.06 -4.61 2.79
C VAL A 338 -22.00 -3.35 3.62
N ILE A 339 -22.81 -3.29 4.67
CA ILE A 339 -22.72 -2.27 5.73
C ILE A 339 -21.82 -2.83 6.83
N LEU A 340 -20.69 -2.17 7.07
CA LEU A 340 -19.79 -2.48 8.18
C LEU A 340 -20.04 -1.51 9.34
N ASP A 341 -20.84 -1.94 10.31
CA ASP A 341 -21.07 -1.24 11.58
C ASP A 341 -19.97 -1.57 12.60
N GLY A 342 -18.94 -0.75 12.63
CA GLY A 342 -17.86 -0.87 13.60
C GLY A 342 -17.36 0.50 14.03
N LEU A 343 -16.40 0.55 14.95
CA LEU A 343 -15.75 1.82 15.29
C LEU A 343 -15.02 2.41 14.07
N ASN A 344 -14.30 1.56 13.34
CA ASN A 344 -13.56 1.92 12.12
C ASN A 344 -12.70 3.21 12.28
N TYR A 345 -12.18 3.41 13.49
CA TYR A 345 -11.65 4.68 14.00
C TYR A 345 -10.21 4.98 13.61
N ILE A 346 -9.52 4.04 12.95
CA ILE A 346 -8.13 4.18 12.52
C ILE A 346 -8.10 4.34 11.00
N LYS A 347 -7.41 5.36 10.48
CA LYS A 347 -7.25 5.62 9.05
C LYS A 347 -6.64 4.44 8.30
N GLY A 348 -5.60 3.82 8.86
CA GLY A 348 -4.95 2.66 8.25
C GLY A 348 -5.90 1.48 8.04
N TRP A 349 -6.87 1.31 8.94
CA TRP A 349 -7.89 0.28 8.84
C TRP A 349 -8.93 0.61 7.75
N ARG A 350 -9.41 1.86 7.68
CA ARG A 350 -10.30 2.30 6.59
C ARG A 350 -9.62 2.17 5.22
N TYR A 351 -8.32 2.50 5.13
CA TYR A 351 -7.53 2.31 3.92
C TYR A 351 -7.44 0.84 3.50
N GLN A 352 -7.27 -0.09 4.45
CA GLN A 352 -7.25 -1.53 4.18
C GLN A 352 -8.58 -2.01 3.59
N LEU A 353 -9.71 -1.59 4.18
CA LEU A 353 -11.05 -1.90 3.68
C LEU A 353 -11.30 -1.32 2.28
N HIS A 354 -10.88 -0.08 2.05
CA HIS A 354 -10.92 0.55 0.73
C HIS A 354 -10.11 -0.25 -0.31
N CYS A 355 -8.90 -0.68 0.04
CA CYS A 355 -8.09 -1.52 -0.84
C CYS A 355 -8.79 -2.84 -1.19
N GLU A 356 -9.49 -3.45 -0.23
CA GLU A 356 -10.24 -4.69 -0.46
C GLU A 356 -11.40 -4.46 -1.43
N SER A 357 -12.21 -3.42 -1.21
CA SER A 357 -13.30 -3.04 -2.13
C SER A 357 -12.78 -2.82 -3.55
N LYS A 358 -11.64 -2.14 -3.69
CA LYS A 358 -10.99 -1.92 -4.97
C LYS A 358 -10.47 -3.21 -5.60
N ALA A 359 -9.98 -4.16 -4.81
CA ALA A 359 -9.50 -5.46 -5.31
C ALA A 359 -10.63 -6.27 -5.96
N VAL A 360 -11.82 -6.23 -5.37
CA VAL A 360 -13.04 -6.85 -5.95
C VAL A 360 -13.82 -5.92 -6.89
N ARG A 361 -13.21 -4.78 -7.26
CA ARG A 361 -13.73 -3.78 -8.22
C ARG A 361 -15.02 -3.06 -7.78
N THR A 362 -15.29 -3.07 -6.49
CA THR A 362 -16.49 -2.50 -5.90
C THR A 362 -16.20 -1.12 -5.29
N PRO A 363 -17.14 -0.16 -5.38
CA PRO A 363 -16.98 1.14 -4.71
C PRO A 363 -17.03 1.00 -3.19
N SER A 364 -16.44 1.96 -2.49
CA SER A 364 -16.59 2.09 -1.04
C SER A 364 -16.95 3.52 -0.67
N CYS A 365 -17.73 3.71 0.39
CA CYS A 365 -17.98 5.02 0.98
C CYS A 365 -17.86 4.97 2.50
N ILE A 366 -17.71 6.16 3.10
CA ILE A 366 -17.72 6.33 4.55
C ILE A 366 -19.04 6.98 4.98
N LEU A 367 -19.68 6.41 5.99
CA LEU A 367 -20.76 7.05 6.73
C LEU A 367 -20.28 7.40 8.14
N GLN A 368 -19.96 8.67 8.36
CA GLN A 368 -19.58 9.19 9.67
C GLN A 368 -20.83 9.53 10.49
N VAL A 369 -20.91 8.99 11.70
CA VAL A 369 -21.92 9.37 12.68
C VAL A 369 -21.32 10.38 13.66
N GLY A 370 -21.66 11.65 13.45
CA GLY A 370 -21.25 12.78 14.27
C GLY A 370 -22.05 12.85 15.57
N CYS A 371 -21.35 12.89 16.69
CA CYS A 371 -21.93 13.04 18.02
C CYS A 371 -20.94 13.80 18.89
N SER A 372 -21.41 14.68 19.76
CA SER A 372 -20.54 15.32 20.75
C SER A 372 -20.00 14.28 21.74
N VAL A 373 -18.78 14.50 22.23
CA VAL A 373 -18.12 13.63 23.21
C VAL A 373 -18.99 13.49 24.47
N ASP A 374 -19.57 14.59 24.95
CA ASP A 374 -20.43 14.59 26.14
C ASP A 374 -21.68 13.73 25.95
N ARG A 375 -22.33 13.84 24.78
CA ARG A 375 -23.52 13.06 24.48
C ARG A 375 -23.20 11.57 24.37
N ALA A 376 -22.12 11.22 23.66
CA ALA A 376 -21.66 9.85 23.55
C ALA A 376 -21.29 9.27 24.94
N ARG A 377 -20.66 10.06 25.80
CA ARG A 377 -20.31 9.70 27.18
C ARG A 377 -21.55 9.41 28.03
N GLN A 378 -22.57 10.28 27.94
CA GLN A 378 -23.85 10.09 28.65
C GLN A 378 -24.52 8.76 28.25
N VAL A 379 -24.48 8.39 26.96
CA VAL A 379 -25.01 7.10 26.50
C VAL A 379 -24.23 5.94 27.13
N ASN A 380 -22.90 6.02 27.17
CA ASN A 380 -22.08 4.97 27.80
C ASN A 380 -22.35 4.86 29.31
N GLN A 381 -22.47 5.99 30.01
CA GLN A 381 -22.79 6.03 31.44
C GLN A 381 -24.16 5.42 31.75
N LYS A 382 -25.17 5.71 30.94
CA LYS A 382 -26.50 5.08 31.08
C LYS A 382 -26.41 3.56 30.92
N ARG A 383 -25.67 3.07 29.92
CA ARG A 383 -25.46 1.62 29.72
C ARG A 383 -24.73 0.97 30.89
N LEU A 384 -23.71 1.64 31.45
CA LEU A 384 -23.00 1.18 32.64
C LEU A 384 -23.92 1.09 33.87
N GLN A 385 -24.79 2.09 34.09
CA GLN A 385 -25.77 2.09 35.17
C GLN A 385 -26.76 0.92 35.02
N THR A 386 -27.38 0.78 33.84
CA THR A 386 -28.33 -0.31 33.59
C THR A 386 -27.70 -1.71 33.74
N THR A 387 -26.42 -1.86 33.39
CA THR A 387 -25.69 -3.13 33.57
C THR A 387 -25.38 -3.40 35.04
N GLY A 388 -25.02 -2.37 35.81
CA GLY A 388 -24.78 -2.49 37.25
C GLY A 388 -26.04 -2.84 38.04
N ASP A 389 -27.18 -2.23 37.70
CA ASP A 389 -28.47 -2.49 38.35
C ASP A 389 -28.97 -3.93 38.06
N ALA A 390 -28.71 -4.47 36.87
CA ALA A 390 -29.05 -5.85 36.52
C ALA A 390 -28.24 -6.90 37.28
N GLN A 391 -27.04 -6.57 37.77
CA GLN A 391 -26.19 -7.45 38.58
C GLN A 391 -26.57 -7.48 40.08
N HIS A 392 -27.51 -6.64 40.53
CA HIS A 392 -27.94 -6.55 41.94
C HIS A 392 -29.34 -7.13 42.22
N ASN A 393 -30.03 -7.70 41.23
CA ASN A 393 -31.29 -8.42 41.44
C ASN A 393 -31.03 -9.91 41.77
N ASP A 394 -31.05 -10.22 43.07
CA ASP A 394 -30.92 -11.55 43.68
C ASP A 394 -32.23 -12.37 43.57
N ASP A 395 -32.68 -12.67 42.34
CA ASP A 395 -33.79 -13.60 42.15
C ASP A 395 -33.59 -14.49 40.92
N GLY A 396 -32.50 -15.27 40.95
CA GLY A 396 -32.33 -16.61 40.34
C GLY A 396 -32.72 -16.87 38.86
N THR A 397 -33.18 -15.86 38.14
CA THR A 397 -33.84 -15.98 36.84
C THR A 397 -33.17 -15.00 35.91
N THR A 398 -32.12 -15.48 35.24
CA THR A 398 -31.40 -14.74 34.20
C THR A 398 -32.26 -14.65 32.93
N THR A 399 -33.30 -13.82 32.95
CA THR A 399 -33.82 -13.25 31.70
C THR A 399 -32.90 -12.10 31.32
N ALA A 400 -31.86 -12.41 30.55
CA ALA A 400 -31.05 -11.40 29.88
C ALA A 400 -31.99 -10.48 29.07
N PRO A 401 -32.01 -9.16 29.30
CA PRO A 401 -32.77 -8.26 28.44
C PRO A 401 -32.17 -8.34 27.04
N ALA A 402 -32.96 -8.77 26.05
CA ALA A 402 -32.50 -9.22 24.74
C ALA A 402 -31.89 -8.14 23.83
N GLU A 403 -31.68 -6.90 24.28
CA GLU A 403 -31.31 -5.77 23.40
C GLU A 403 -30.33 -4.75 24.00
N ILE A 404 -29.68 -5.02 25.13
CA ILE A 404 -28.74 -4.03 25.70
C ILE A 404 -27.33 -4.25 25.14
N THR A 405 -26.94 -3.40 24.19
CA THR A 405 -25.56 -3.37 23.67
C THR A 405 -24.57 -3.08 24.82
N GLU A 406 -23.52 -3.89 24.89
CA GLU A 406 -22.47 -3.84 25.94
C GLU A 406 -21.89 -2.41 26.11
N PRO A 407 -21.74 -1.92 27.36
CA PRO A 407 -21.03 -0.67 27.64
C PRO A 407 -19.52 -0.84 27.46
N TYR A 408 -18.81 0.28 27.34
CA TYR A 408 -17.35 0.32 27.45
C TYR A 408 -16.94 0.69 28.88
N ALA A 409 -15.90 0.05 29.40
CA ALA A 409 -15.24 0.50 30.64
C ALA A 409 -14.81 1.97 30.50
N ALA A 410 -14.91 2.77 31.57
CA ALA A 410 -14.70 4.22 31.49
C ALA A 410 -13.32 4.60 30.92
N GLY A 411 -12.26 3.97 31.40
CA GLY A 411 -10.89 4.20 30.90
C GLY A 411 -10.71 3.81 29.43
N ASN A 412 -11.27 2.68 29.01
CA ASN A 412 -11.26 2.25 27.62
C ASN A 412 -12.04 3.21 26.72
N TRP A 413 -13.21 3.68 27.16
CA TRP A 413 -14.03 4.64 26.41
C TRP A 413 -13.26 5.94 26.14
N ASP A 414 -12.63 6.52 27.17
CA ASP A 414 -11.82 7.74 27.03
C ASP A 414 -10.63 7.51 26.09
N ASN A 415 -9.97 6.34 26.18
CA ASN A 415 -8.87 5.97 25.29
C ASN A 415 -9.33 5.87 23.82
N LEU A 416 -10.49 5.26 23.58
CA LEU A 416 -11.07 5.12 22.23
C LEU A 416 -11.45 6.46 21.61
N VAL A 417 -11.99 7.39 22.41
CA VAL A 417 -12.26 8.77 21.95
C VAL A 417 -10.96 9.46 21.57
N PHE A 418 -9.90 9.35 22.39
CA PHE A 418 -8.61 9.97 22.09
C PHE A 418 -7.95 9.40 20.83
N ARG A 419 -8.11 8.10 20.56
CA ARG A 419 -7.54 7.41 19.39
C ARG A 419 -8.38 7.58 18.12
N TYR A 420 -9.55 8.21 18.20
CA TYR A 420 -10.45 8.34 17.05
C TYR A 420 -9.88 9.31 16.00
N GLU A 421 -9.59 8.79 14.81
CA GLU A 421 -9.12 9.56 13.67
C GLU A 421 -10.28 9.88 12.72
N GLU A 422 -10.73 11.14 12.72
CA GLU A 422 -11.82 11.60 11.87
C GLU A 422 -11.57 11.30 10.37
N PRO A 423 -12.59 10.82 9.63
CA PRO A 423 -12.45 10.58 8.20
C PRO A 423 -12.22 11.88 7.44
N ASN A 424 -11.28 11.86 6.49
CA ASN A 424 -10.90 13.05 5.75
C ASN A 424 -11.37 12.96 4.29
N PRO A 425 -12.34 13.77 3.85
CA PRO A 425 -12.94 13.68 2.51
C PRO A 425 -11.94 14.00 1.38
N MET A 426 -10.79 14.62 1.69
CA MET A 426 -9.72 14.88 0.72
C MET A 426 -8.89 13.63 0.40
N THR A 427 -8.98 12.59 1.23
CA THR A 427 -8.27 11.33 1.00
C THR A 427 -9.14 10.38 0.17
N ARG A 428 -8.50 9.60 -0.70
CA ARG A 428 -9.22 8.74 -1.66
C ARG A 428 -10.00 7.61 -0.99
N TRP A 429 -9.52 7.10 0.14
CA TRP A 429 -10.11 5.96 0.86
C TRP A 429 -11.20 6.37 1.85
N ASP A 430 -11.26 7.65 2.25
CA ASP A 430 -12.36 8.20 3.05
C ASP A 430 -13.40 8.95 2.18
N SER A 431 -13.29 8.87 0.86
CA SER A 431 -14.18 9.56 -0.09
C SER A 431 -14.92 8.54 -0.98
N PRO A 432 -16.24 8.71 -1.21
CA PRO A 432 -17.12 9.77 -0.70
C PRO A 432 -17.43 9.63 0.80
N LEU A 433 -17.50 10.77 1.50
CA LEU A 433 -17.82 10.88 2.92
C LEU A 433 -19.23 11.45 3.08
N PHE A 434 -20.07 10.72 3.81
CA PHE A 434 -21.39 11.15 4.25
C PHE A 434 -21.37 11.32 5.76
N THR A 435 -22.07 12.34 6.26
CA THR A 435 -22.10 12.64 7.69
C THR A 435 -23.54 12.73 8.16
N LEU A 436 -23.87 12.01 9.23
CA LEU A 436 -25.11 12.15 9.99
C LEU A 436 -24.78 12.58 11.40
N ILE A 437 -25.36 13.69 11.85
CA ILE A 437 -25.25 14.11 13.24
C ILE A 437 -26.37 13.50 14.10
N TRP A 438 -26.14 13.47 15.41
CA TRP A 438 -27.10 12.91 16.36
C TRP A 438 -28.50 13.56 16.28
N GLU A 439 -28.54 14.86 16.00
CA GLU A 439 -29.76 15.67 15.97
C GLU A 439 -30.49 15.68 14.62
N ASP A 440 -29.92 15.02 13.59
CA ASP A 440 -30.57 14.94 12.28
C ASP A 440 -31.91 14.20 12.38
N ASP A 441 -32.95 14.87 11.88
CA ASP A 441 -34.29 14.33 11.75
C ASP A 441 -34.38 13.26 10.65
N GLU A 442 -35.55 12.65 10.51
CA GLU A 442 -35.79 11.59 9.55
C GLU A 442 -35.64 12.07 8.09
N ASP A 443 -36.00 13.33 7.82
CA ASP A 443 -35.93 13.92 6.47
C ASP A 443 -34.48 14.17 6.04
N GLN A 444 -33.64 14.75 6.91
CA GLN A 444 -32.20 14.89 6.65
C GLN A 444 -31.53 13.52 6.56
N THR A 445 -31.88 12.59 7.45
CA THR A 445 -31.34 11.22 7.43
C THR A 445 -31.63 10.55 6.08
N LYS A 446 -32.89 10.65 5.61
CA LYS A 446 -33.32 10.10 4.33
C LYS A 446 -32.59 10.75 3.16
N LYS A 447 -32.42 12.08 3.17
CA LYS A 447 -31.68 12.80 2.13
C LYS A 447 -30.24 12.31 2.02
N VAL A 448 -29.55 12.12 3.14
CA VAL A 448 -28.18 11.56 3.15
C VAL A 448 -28.17 10.13 2.62
N PHE A 449 -29.19 9.32 2.94
CA PHE A 449 -29.30 7.96 2.40
C PHE A 449 -29.58 7.94 0.89
N ASP A 450 -30.38 8.88 0.37
CA ASP A 450 -30.58 9.06 -1.07
C ASP A 450 -29.27 9.47 -1.76
N ASP A 451 -28.53 10.45 -1.22
CA ASP A 451 -27.22 10.87 -1.75
C ASP A 451 -26.19 9.74 -1.70
N LEU A 452 -26.20 8.95 -0.61
CA LEU A 452 -25.38 7.76 -0.45
C LEU A 452 -25.73 6.71 -1.49
N TRP A 453 -27.02 6.41 -1.69
CA TRP A 453 -27.49 5.48 -2.71
C TRP A 453 -27.04 5.90 -4.11
N GLU A 454 -27.19 7.16 -4.47
CA GLU A 454 -26.76 7.66 -5.78
C GLU A 454 -25.25 7.53 -5.99
N ALA A 455 -24.45 7.76 -4.96
CA ALA A 455 -22.99 7.62 -5.05
C ALA A 455 -22.54 6.17 -5.25
N ILE A 456 -23.29 5.20 -4.70
CA ILE A 456 -22.84 3.81 -4.63
C ILE A 456 -23.55 2.89 -5.64
N ALA A 457 -24.81 3.17 -5.97
CA ALA A 457 -25.68 2.36 -6.82
C ALA A 457 -26.40 3.17 -7.92
N GLY A 458 -26.33 4.50 -7.90
CA GLY A 458 -26.96 5.38 -8.89
C GLY A 458 -26.35 5.28 -10.30
N GLU A 459 -27.12 5.74 -11.30
CA GLU A 459 -26.75 5.68 -12.72
C GLU A 459 -25.53 6.55 -13.07
N GLY A 460 -25.26 7.60 -12.28
CA GLY A 460 -24.13 8.53 -12.45
C GLY A 460 -22.82 8.11 -11.77
N ARG A 461 -22.74 6.89 -11.22
CA ARG A 461 -21.60 6.45 -10.40
C ARG A 461 -20.26 6.46 -11.16
N LYS A 462 -19.20 6.85 -10.47
CA LYS A 462 -17.84 6.82 -11.03
C LYS A 462 -17.30 5.38 -11.02
N ALA A 463 -17.09 4.80 -12.20
CA ALA A 463 -16.53 3.45 -12.33
C ALA A 463 -15.16 3.34 -11.63
N VAL A 464 -15.03 2.36 -10.73
CA VAL A 464 -13.78 2.08 -10.01
C VAL A 464 -12.82 1.37 -10.96
N ARG A 465 -11.77 2.07 -11.40
CA ARG A 465 -10.72 1.48 -12.25
C ARG A 465 -9.74 0.68 -11.37
N PRO A 466 -9.51 -0.61 -11.66
CA PRO A 466 -8.54 -1.41 -10.91
C PRO A 466 -7.11 -0.89 -11.15
N ASN A 467 -6.26 -0.97 -10.12
CA ASN A 467 -4.81 -0.81 -10.34
C ASN A 467 -4.30 -2.11 -10.96
N GLN A 468 -3.60 -2.05 -12.10
CA GLN A 468 -3.09 -3.26 -12.77
C GLN A 468 -2.18 -4.12 -11.87
N ALA A 469 -1.51 -3.51 -10.88
CA ALA A 469 -0.67 -4.20 -9.91
C ALA A 469 -1.44 -5.05 -8.88
N THR A 470 -2.75 -4.82 -8.68
CA THR A 470 -3.57 -5.49 -7.64
C THR A 470 -4.67 -6.37 -8.22
N VAL A 471 -4.72 -6.54 -9.54
CA VAL A 471 -5.64 -7.49 -10.17
C VAL A 471 -5.18 -8.89 -9.77
N GLN A 472 -5.93 -9.56 -8.89
CA GLN A 472 -5.72 -10.98 -8.65
C GLN A 472 -5.89 -11.71 -9.98
N ARG A 473 -4.79 -12.31 -10.43
CA ARG A 473 -4.74 -13.14 -11.62
C ARG A 473 -5.59 -14.37 -11.32
N SER A 474 -6.60 -14.61 -12.13
CA SER A 474 -7.47 -15.78 -12.01
C SER A 474 -6.62 -17.04 -11.91
N ARG A 475 -6.91 -17.87 -10.90
CA ARG A 475 -6.08 -19.00 -10.48
C ARG A 475 -6.28 -20.24 -11.36
N ASP A 476 -7.23 -20.18 -12.29
CA ASP A 476 -7.67 -21.28 -13.13
C ASP A 476 -7.39 -20.98 -14.61
N THR A 477 -6.11 -20.93 -14.99
CA THR A 477 -5.76 -21.16 -16.40
C THR A 477 -5.77 -22.67 -16.62
N SER A 478 -6.75 -23.17 -17.38
CA SER A 478 -6.74 -24.55 -17.88
C SER A 478 -5.35 -24.85 -18.44
N GLY A 479 -4.75 -26.01 -18.10
CA GLY A 479 -3.33 -26.30 -18.36
C GLY A 479 -2.85 -26.06 -19.81
N ASP A 480 -3.75 -26.08 -20.79
CA ASP A 480 -3.47 -25.80 -22.20
C ASP A 480 -3.33 -24.31 -22.58
N TYR A 481 -3.77 -23.37 -21.73
CA TYR A 481 -3.79 -21.94 -22.09
C TYR A 481 -2.39 -21.38 -22.31
N LEU A 482 -1.44 -21.69 -21.42
CA LEU A 482 -0.07 -21.21 -21.56
C LEU A 482 0.61 -21.78 -22.81
N TYR A 483 0.27 -23.04 -23.16
CA TYR A 483 0.75 -23.68 -24.37
C TYR A 483 0.17 -23.00 -25.62
N ILE A 484 -1.15 -22.73 -25.66
CA ILE A 484 -1.80 -22.03 -26.77
C ILE A 484 -1.27 -20.60 -26.90
N LEU A 485 -1.12 -19.86 -25.79
CA LEU A 485 -0.57 -18.50 -25.76
C LEU A 485 0.84 -18.44 -26.37
N ASP A 486 1.75 -19.33 -25.94
CA ASP A 486 3.11 -19.35 -26.47
C ASP A 486 3.13 -19.79 -27.95
N ARG A 487 2.31 -20.78 -28.32
CA ARG A 487 2.21 -21.27 -29.70
C ARG A 487 1.72 -20.19 -30.68
N GLU A 488 0.60 -19.53 -30.37
CA GLU A 488 -0.01 -18.55 -31.28
C GLU A 488 0.85 -17.27 -31.38
N THR A 489 1.40 -16.78 -30.27
CA THR A 489 2.27 -15.59 -30.30
C THR A 489 3.59 -15.87 -31.03
N GLN A 490 4.13 -17.09 -30.90
CA GLN A 490 5.32 -17.50 -31.65
C GLN A 490 5.06 -17.66 -33.15
N ASP A 491 3.88 -18.16 -33.54
CA ASP A 491 3.50 -18.24 -34.96
C ASP A 491 3.41 -16.85 -35.60
N ILE A 492 2.85 -15.86 -34.89
CA ILE A 492 2.80 -14.46 -35.36
C ILE A 492 4.21 -13.89 -35.55
N VAL A 493 5.12 -14.09 -34.58
CA VAL A 493 6.51 -13.63 -34.69
C VAL A 493 7.20 -14.27 -35.91
N LYS A 494 6.97 -15.56 -36.16
CA LYS A 494 7.51 -16.25 -37.32
C LYS A 494 6.99 -15.66 -38.63
N ARG A 495 5.68 -15.39 -38.73
CA ARG A 495 5.08 -14.80 -39.94
C ARG A 495 5.58 -13.40 -40.23
N ILE A 496 5.80 -12.58 -39.19
CA ILE A 496 6.40 -11.25 -39.36
C ILE A 496 7.79 -11.37 -39.98
N LEU A 497 8.62 -12.30 -39.49
CA LEU A 497 9.96 -12.50 -40.03
C LEU A 497 9.98 -13.05 -41.47
N GLU A 498 8.98 -13.85 -41.84
CA GLU A 498 8.85 -14.43 -43.20
C GLU A 498 8.30 -13.43 -44.23
N GLN A 499 7.39 -12.54 -43.82
CA GLN A 499 6.71 -11.60 -44.72
C GLN A 499 7.33 -10.20 -44.74
N GLN A 500 8.24 -9.87 -43.83
CA GLN A 500 8.92 -8.57 -43.82
C GLN A 500 9.85 -8.42 -45.03
N GLY A 501 9.62 -7.38 -45.84
CA GLY A 501 10.42 -7.09 -47.05
C GLY A 501 11.87 -6.68 -46.76
N GLU A 502 12.73 -6.78 -47.79
CA GLU A 502 14.16 -6.46 -47.69
C GLU A 502 14.48 -4.98 -47.38
N GLU A 503 13.52 -4.07 -47.54
CA GLU A 503 13.68 -2.63 -47.24
C GLU A 503 13.06 -2.19 -45.89
N GLY A 504 12.31 -3.07 -45.22
CA GLY A 504 11.59 -2.72 -43.98
C GLY A 504 10.32 -1.89 -44.23
N GLY A 505 9.32 -2.01 -43.36
CA GLY A 505 7.99 -1.42 -43.55
C GLY A 505 7.13 -2.21 -44.56
N ALA A 506 6.21 -3.02 -44.04
CA ALA A 506 5.21 -3.76 -44.82
C ALA A 506 4.03 -4.17 -43.93
N GLU A 507 2.86 -4.33 -44.53
CA GLU A 507 1.71 -4.98 -43.88
C GLU A 507 1.91 -6.51 -43.88
N VAL A 508 1.92 -7.11 -42.68
CA VAL A 508 2.01 -8.57 -42.53
C VAL A 508 0.63 -9.14 -42.26
N LYS A 509 0.21 -10.13 -43.06
CA LYS A 509 -1.09 -10.80 -42.91
C LYS A 509 -0.97 -12.03 -42.02
N VAL A 510 -1.77 -12.04 -40.95
CA VAL A 510 -1.89 -13.12 -39.97
C VAL A 510 -3.27 -13.77 -40.08
N PRO A 511 -3.38 -15.05 -40.49
CA PRO A 511 -4.67 -15.72 -40.59
C PRO A 511 -5.22 -16.10 -39.22
N LEU A 512 -6.55 -16.03 -39.09
CA LEU A 512 -7.28 -16.60 -37.97
C LEU A 512 -7.47 -18.12 -38.17
N SER A 513 -7.62 -18.84 -37.06
CA SER A 513 -7.78 -20.30 -37.01
C SER A 513 -9.21 -20.73 -37.39
N SER A 514 -10.19 -19.86 -37.22
CA SER A 514 -11.57 -20.06 -37.68
C SER A 514 -11.65 -20.01 -39.21
N LYS A 515 -12.21 -21.07 -39.82
CA LYS A 515 -12.42 -21.14 -41.28
C LYS A 515 -13.41 -20.04 -41.70
N GLY A 516 -12.89 -18.95 -42.29
CA GLY A 516 -13.68 -17.84 -42.83
C GLY A 516 -13.53 -16.49 -42.12
N GLY A 517 -12.63 -16.36 -41.13
CA GLY A 517 -12.29 -15.06 -40.54
C GLY A 517 -11.35 -14.24 -41.44
N ASP A 518 -11.53 -12.92 -41.46
CA ASP A 518 -10.62 -12.00 -42.15
C ASP A 518 -9.21 -12.08 -41.54
N ASN A 519 -8.19 -11.94 -42.38
CA ASN A 519 -6.80 -11.91 -41.92
C ASN A 519 -6.56 -10.66 -41.08
N LEU A 520 -5.85 -10.80 -39.96
CA LEU A 520 -5.36 -9.68 -39.17
C LEU A 520 -4.14 -9.05 -39.86
N THR A 521 -4.00 -7.74 -39.77
CA THR A 521 -2.87 -6.99 -40.34
C THR A 521 -1.97 -6.46 -39.23
N VAL A 522 -0.69 -6.80 -39.28
CA VAL A 522 0.34 -6.17 -38.46
C VAL A 522 1.02 -5.09 -39.30
N GLU A 523 0.99 -3.86 -38.83
CA GLU A 523 1.59 -2.71 -39.49
C GLU A 523 3.02 -2.53 -38.97
N LEU A 524 4.02 -2.75 -39.81
CA LEU A 524 5.42 -2.59 -39.44
C LEU A 524 5.88 -1.15 -39.65
N PRO A 525 6.74 -0.59 -38.76
CA PRO A 525 7.23 0.78 -38.89
C PRO A 525 7.88 1.06 -40.26
N PRO A 526 7.61 2.21 -40.89
CA PRO A 526 8.12 2.56 -42.21
C PRO A 526 9.65 2.70 -42.21
N GLY A 527 10.32 2.08 -43.18
CA GLY A 527 11.78 2.19 -43.37
C GLY A 527 12.64 1.53 -42.29
N ARG A 528 12.04 0.76 -41.37
CA ARG A 528 12.75 0.07 -40.29
C ARG A 528 12.42 -1.42 -40.25
N LYS A 529 13.45 -2.26 -40.29
CA LYS A 529 13.31 -3.71 -40.07
C LYS A 529 13.16 -4.01 -38.59
N VAL A 530 12.11 -4.74 -38.23
CA VAL A 530 11.97 -5.30 -36.89
C VAL A 530 12.81 -6.57 -36.82
N ASN A 531 13.70 -6.64 -35.83
CA ASN A 531 14.59 -7.80 -35.65
C ASN A 531 14.00 -8.83 -34.67
N LEU A 532 14.45 -10.08 -34.78
CA LEU A 532 14.01 -11.17 -33.90
C LEU A 532 14.16 -10.83 -32.40
N PRO A 533 15.27 -10.22 -31.92
CA PRO A 533 15.39 -9.81 -30.52
C PRO A 533 14.31 -8.83 -30.03
N GLN A 534 13.90 -7.88 -30.86
CA GLN A 534 12.84 -6.91 -30.56
C GLN A 534 11.49 -7.61 -30.49
N LEU A 535 11.14 -8.43 -31.49
CA LEU A 535 9.91 -9.22 -31.48
C LEU A 535 9.84 -10.17 -30.28
N GLN A 536 10.94 -10.82 -29.91
CA GLN A 536 11.00 -11.69 -28.74
C GLN A 536 10.88 -10.92 -27.42
N ARG A 537 11.29 -9.64 -27.37
CA ARG A 537 11.07 -8.78 -26.20
C ARG A 537 9.60 -8.40 -26.06
N LEU A 538 8.96 -7.97 -27.15
CA LEU A 538 7.54 -7.65 -27.21
C LEU A 538 6.67 -8.88 -26.88
N ARG A 539 7.01 -10.04 -27.44
CA ARG A 539 6.37 -11.32 -27.12
C ARG A 539 6.46 -11.64 -25.63
N ARG A 540 7.64 -11.53 -25.01
CA ARG A 540 7.81 -11.80 -23.57
C ARG A 540 7.04 -10.81 -22.70
N ALA A 541 6.97 -9.54 -23.09
CA ALA A 541 6.16 -8.54 -22.40
C ALA A 541 4.67 -8.89 -22.48
N PHE A 542 4.16 -9.20 -23.67
CA PHE A 542 2.78 -9.62 -23.88
C PHE A 542 2.43 -10.91 -23.14
N VAL A 543 3.26 -11.96 -23.27
CA VAL A 543 3.07 -13.22 -22.54
C VAL A 543 3.11 -12.99 -21.03
N GLY A 544 3.99 -12.11 -20.54
CA GLY A 544 4.05 -11.73 -19.13
C GLY A 544 2.77 -11.06 -18.62
N LEU A 545 2.13 -10.24 -19.45
CA LEU A 545 0.84 -9.60 -19.16
C LEU A 545 -0.32 -10.60 -19.16
N HIS A 546 -0.30 -11.56 -20.10
CA HIS A 546 -1.39 -12.50 -20.34
C HIS A 546 -1.24 -13.86 -19.63
N ARG A 547 -0.12 -14.11 -18.92
CA ARG A 547 0.16 -15.35 -18.16
C ARG A 547 -0.88 -15.66 -17.08
N GLY A 548 -1.63 -14.64 -16.63
CA GLY A 548 -2.64 -14.73 -15.57
C GLY A 548 -4.08 -14.99 -16.03
N GLY A 549 -4.32 -15.31 -17.31
CA GLY A 549 -5.64 -15.76 -17.79
C GLY A 549 -6.78 -14.73 -17.72
N ILE A 550 -6.46 -13.43 -17.75
CA ILE A 550 -7.45 -12.36 -17.62
C ILE A 550 -8.51 -12.45 -18.73
N GLY A 551 -9.78 -12.65 -18.37
CA GLY A 551 -10.94 -12.39 -19.23
C GLY A 551 -11.28 -13.46 -20.28
N LEU A 552 -10.74 -14.67 -20.17
CA LEU A 552 -10.95 -15.76 -21.14
C LEU A 552 -11.58 -17.01 -20.49
N GLU A 553 -12.46 -16.85 -19.50
CA GLU A 553 -13.16 -17.97 -18.85
C GLU A 553 -14.19 -18.69 -19.76
N ALA A 554 -14.43 -18.18 -20.97
CA ALA A 554 -15.29 -18.78 -21.97
C ALA A 554 -14.47 -19.30 -23.16
N VAL A 555 -13.85 -20.49 -23.04
CA VAL A 555 -12.98 -21.07 -24.07
C VAL A 555 -13.58 -22.34 -24.67
N GLY A 556 -14.10 -22.19 -25.89
CA GLY A 556 -13.91 -23.15 -26.98
C GLY A 556 -12.92 -22.58 -28.01
N ASN A 557 -12.87 -23.12 -29.24
CA ASN A 557 -11.95 -22.73 -30.35
C ASN A 557 -11.79 -21.22 -30.66
N MET A 558 -12.62 -20.34 -30.10
CA MET A 558 -12.50 -18.88 -30.21
C MET A 558 -11.32 -18.27 -29.41
N ALA A 559 -10.67 -19.01 -28.50
CA ALA A 559 -9.59 -18.46 -27.68
C ALA A 559 -8.29 -18.20 -28.44
N ALA A 560 -7.91 -19.06 -29.39
CA ALA A 560 -6.70 -18.85 -30.19
C ALA A 560 -6.83 -17.60 -31.07
N ASP A 561 -8.00 -17.36 -31.65
CA ASP A 561 -8.25 -16.23 -32.53
C ASP A 561 -8.28 -14.90 -31.76
N ARG A 562 -8.94 -14.88 -30.59
CA ARG A 562 -8.90 -13.71 -29.70
C ARG A 562 -7.49 -13.42 -29.17
N LEU A 563 -6.67 -14.45 -28.94
CA LEU A 563 -5.27 -14.28 -28.55
C LEU A 563 -4.44 -13.67 -29.69
N ARG A 564 -4.68 -14.11 -30.93
CA ARG A 564 -4.05 -13.51 -32.11
C ARG A 564 -4.46 -12.05 -32.28
N GLU A 565 -5.75 -11.73 -32.17
CA GLU A 565 -6.27 -10.35 -32.23
C GLU A 565 -5.62 -9.46 -31.17
N ALA A 566 -5.57 -9.92 -29.92
CA ALA A 566 -4.97 -9.17 -28.81
C ALA A 566 -3.48 -8.92 -29.02
N PHE A 567 -2.74 -9.92 -29.52
CA PHE A 567 -1.31 -9.76 -29.77
C PHE A 567 -1.02 -8.86 -30.96
N VAL A 568 -1.79 -8.96 -32.05
CA VAL A 568 -1.67 -8.06 -33.22
C VAL A 568 -1.96 -6.62 -32.82
N ARG A 569 -3.05 -6.37 -32.08
CA ARG A 569 -3.36 -5.02 -31.55
C ARG A 569 -2.21 -4.50 -30.69
N TYR A 570 -1.69 -5.31 -29.77
CA TYR A 570 -0.56 -4.93 -28.93
C TYR A 570 0.69 -4.55 -29.75
N LEU A 571 0.98 -5.30 -30.82
CA LEU A 571 2.11 -5.00 -31.71
C LEU A 571 1.89 -3.67 -32.44
N ASN A 572 0.73 -3.46 -33.04
CA ASN A 572 0.43 -2.20 -33.75
C ASN A 572 0.47 -1.00 -32.80
N ASP A 573 -0.19 -1.08 -31.64
CA ASP A 573 -0.15 -0.02 -30.61
C ASP A 573 1.28 0.31 -30.16
N THR A 574 2.15 -0.71 -30.10
CA THR A 574 3.56 -0.51 -29.70
C THR A 574 4.39 0.07 -30.84
N PHE A 575 4.12 -0.32 -32.08
CA PHE A 575 4.81 0.22 -33.25
C PHE A 575 4.41 1.68 -33.53
N GLU A 576 3.13 2.05 -33.31
CA GLU A 576 2.66 3.43 -33.39
C GLU A 576 3.29 4.36 -32.33
N GLN A 577 3.62 3.84 -31.14
CA GLN A 577 4.26 4.62 -30.07
C GLN A 577 5.77 4.81 -30.26
N ASP A 578 6.39 3.98 -31.10
CA ASP A 578 7.81 4.03 -31.44
C ASP A 578 8.10 4.89 -32.71
N GLU A 579 7.05 5.41 -33.36
CA GLU A 579 7.11 6.50 -34.37
C GLU A 579 7.19 7.88 -33.71
#